data_AF-A0A7S0W5Y7-F1
#
_entry.id   AF-A0A7S0W5Y7-F1
#
_cell.length_a   1.000
_cell.length_b   1.000
_cell.length_c   1.000
_cell.angle_alpha   90.00
_cell.angle_beta   90.00
_cell.angle_gamma   90.00
#
_symmetry.space_group_name_H-M   'P 1'
#
loop_
_entity.id
_entity.type
_entity.pdbx_description
1 polymer ?
#
loop_
_entity_poly.entity_id
_entity_poly.type
_entity_poly.pdbx_seq_one_letter_code
_entity_poly.pdbx_strand_id
1 'polypeptide(L)'
;ITGSLSYEYHRPLVVSSLAPRTDGRGGYLVTVVGSNFRATQDLACRIGGASVVLGHFVSDSEIECFHTVLRPGNYSIEVSVNGQDFVKAPGSLRAVVDSHNPMVVPSVGASRGGTVVHVQLLTEDSDFEVLFGGK
;
A
#
# COMPACT_ATOMS: atom_id res chain seq x y z
N ILE A 1 -7.74 39.07 31.28
CA ILE A 1 -7.69 38.22 30.06
C ILE A 1 -8.49 36.97 30.37
N THR A 2 -9.77 36.93 30.00
CA THR A 2 -10.60 35.74 30.15
C THR A 2 -10.51 34.96 28.85
N GLY A 3 -9.65 33.94 28.80
CA GLY A 3 -9.62 32.99 27.70
C GLY A 3 -10.90 32.17 27.71
N SER A 4 -11.71 32.28 26.66
CA SER A 4 -12.81 31.36 26.44
C SER A 4 -12.20 30.04 25.96
N LEU A 5 -12.45 28.95 26.70
CA LEU A 5 -12.08 27.61 26.29
C LEU A 5 -13.30 27.01 25.57
N SER A 6 -13.22 26.87 24.25
CA SER A 6 -14.25 26.17 23.47
C SER A 6 -13.94 24.68 23.43
N TYR A 7 -14.91 23.84 23.77
CA TYR A 7 -14.82 22.38 23.63
C TYR A 7 -15.77 21.93 22.53
N GLU A 8 -15.25 21.21 21.55
CA GLU A 8 -16.06 20.67 20.45
C GLU A 8 -16.23 19.16 20.64
N TYR A 9 -17.46 18.73 20.91
CA TYR A 9 -17.75 17.31 21.05
C TYR A 9 -17.92 16.67 19.68
N HIS A 10 -17.30 15.51 19.52
CA HIS A 10 -17.20 14.82 18.26
C HIS A 10 -17.49 13.34 18.43
N ARG A 11 -18.31 12.79 17.52
CA ARG A 11 -18.59 11.36 17.51
C ARG A 11 -17.29 10.58 17.25
N PRO A 12 -17.11 9.42 17.91
CA PRO A 12 -15.94 8.59 17.67
C PRO A 12 -15.94 8.11 16.21
N LEU A 13 -14.75 8.08 15.62
CA LEU A 13 -14.56 7.52 14.30
C LEU A 13 -14.78 5.99 14.36
N VAL A 14 -15.43 5.43 13.35
CA VAL A 14 -15.68 3.99 13.27
C VAL A 14 -15.15 3.50 11.94
N VAL A 15 -14.40 2.39 11.96
CA VAL A 15 -13.90 1.74 10.75
C VAL A 15 -14.65 0.43 10.55
N SER A 16 -15.27 0.27 9.38
CA SER A 16 -16.16 -0.84 9.04
C SER A 16 -15.51 -1.87 8.13
N SER A 17 -14.73 -1.43 7.15
CA SER A 17 -14.05 -2.33 6.20
C SER A 17 -12.87 -1.67 5.50
N LEU A 18 -12.03 -2.51 4.90
CA LEU A 18 -10.89 -2.12 4.09
C LEU A 18 -11.01 -2.68 2.67
N ALA A 19 -10.66 -1.87 1.69
CA ALA A 19 -10.51 -2.26 0.30
C ALA A 19 -9.09 -1.89 -0.19
N PRO A 20 -8.11 -2.81 -0.06
CA PRO A 20 -6.76 -2.60 -0.58
C PRO A 20 -6.67 -2.84 -2.09
N ARG A 21 -5.87 -2.03 -2.79
CA ARG A 21 -5.61 -2.10 -4.23
C ARG A 21 -4.17 -1.69 -4.54
N THR A 22 -3.54 -2.32 -5.53
CA THR A 22 -2.24 -1.89 -6.05
C THR A 22 -2.41 -0.80 -7.11
N ASP A 23 -1.47 0.13 -7.21
CA ASP A 23 -1.47 1.21 -8.23
C ASP A 23 -0.86 0.79 -9.58
N GLY A 24 -0.42 -0.47 -9.69
CA GLY A 24 0.24 -1.03 -10.88
C GLY A 24 1.71 -0.63 -11.05
N ARG A 25 2.30 0.09 -10.08
CA ARG A 25 3.73 0.48 -10.03
C ARG A 25 4.39 0.03 -8.73
N GLY A 26 3.77 -0.90 -8.00
CA GLY A 26 4.22 -1.37 -6.68
C GLY A 26 3.72 -0.56 -5.48
N GLY A 27 2.95 0.51 -5.69
CA GLY A 27 2.27 1.26 -4.64
C GLY A 27 0.95 0.62 -4.21
N TYR A 28 0.50 0.98 -3.02
CA TYR A 28 -0.69 0.46 -2.36
C TYR A 28 -1.64 1.59 -2.01
N LEU A 29 -2.84 1.55 -2.57
CA LEU A 29 -3.96 2.38 -2.18
C LEU A 29 -4.89 1.56 -1.28
N VAL A 30 -5.17 2.07 -0.10
CA VAL A 30 -6.12 1.47 0.84
C VAL A 30 -7.30 2.42 0.98
N THR A 31 -8.46 2.00 0.47
CA THR A 31 -9.73 2.67 0.74
C THR A 31 -10.28 2.14 2.06
N VAL A 32 -10.59 3.03 2.98
CA VAL A 32 -11.13 2.70 4.30
C VAL A 32 -12.56 3.22 4.37
N VAL A 33 -13.49 2.33 4.66
CA VAL A 33 -14.93 2.63 4.77
C VAL A 33 -15.35 2.58 6.23
N GLY A 34 -16.19 3.53 6.63
CA GLY A 34 -16.51 3.75 8.03
C GLY A 34 -17.55 4.85 8.24
N SER A 35 -17.47 5.52 9.38
CA SER A 35 -18.31 6.68 9.70
C SER A 35 -17.61 7.67 10.62
N ASN A 36 -18.06 8.93 10.57
CA ASN A 36 -17.53 10.07 11.31
C ASN A 36 -16.07 10.43 10.95
N PHE A 37 -15.64 10.12 9.73
CA PHE A 37 -14.38 10.67 9.21
C PHE A 37 -14.51 12.17 8.97
N ARG A 38 -13.37 12.87 9.00
CA ARG A 38 -13.35 14.32 8.80
C ARG A 38 -12.12 14.76 8.04
N ALA A 39 -12.30 15.83 7.28
CA ALA A 39 -11.22 16.56 6.64
C ALA A 39 -10.43 17.32 7.71
N THR A 40 -9.38 16.69 8.23
CA THR A 40 -8.40 17.32 9.12
C THR A 40 -7.01 17.22 8.51
N GLN A 41 -6.11 18.13 8.88
CA GLN A 41 -4.71 18.04 8.45
C GLN A 41 -3.97 16.87 9.11
N ASP A 42 -4.51 16.36 10.22
CA ASP A 42 -3.99 15.25 10.99
C ASP A 42 -4.65 13.90 10.63
N LEU A 43 -5.46 13.86 9.56
CA LEU A 43 -6.02 12.62 9.04
C LEU A 43 -4.88 11.72 8.55
N ALA A 44 -4.72 10.56 9.17
CA ALA A 44 -3.60 9.69 8.92
C ALA A 44 -3.98 8.21 9.00
N CYS A 45 -3.32 7.40 8.17
CA CYS A 45 -3.33 5.94 8.29
C CYS A 45 -1.99 5.44 8.82
N ARG A 46 -2.05 4.57 9.83
CA ARG A 46 -0.90 3.80 10.30
C ARG A 46 -0.95 2.39 9.75
N ILE A 47 0.12 2.00 9.06
CA ILE A 47 0.28 0.73 8.36
C ILE A 47 1.37 -0.07 9.09
N GLY A 48 1.02 -1.27 9.54
CA GLY A 48 1.95 -2.17 10.27
C GLY A 48 2.46 -1.64 11.60
N GLY A 49 1.76 -0.67 12.21
CA GLY A 49 2.10 -0.11 13.52
C GLY A 49 3.25 0.91 13.55
N ALA A 50 3.96 1.11 12.43
CA ALA A 50 5.10 2.03 12.37
C ALA A 50 5.01 3.05 11.24
N SER A 51 4.51 2.67 10.07
CA SER A 51 4.46 3.58 8.92
C SER A 51 3.20 4.43 9.00
N VAL A 52 3.34 5.76 9.12
CA VAL A 52 2.21 6.69 9.15
C VAL A 52 2.21 7.48 7.84
N VAL A 53 1.10 7.44 7.11
CA VAL A 53 0.88 8.17 5.86
C VAL A 53 -0.31 9.11 5.99
N LEU A 54 -0.28 10.22 5.25
CA LEU A 54 -1.41 11.14 5.17
C LEU A 54 -2.63 10.43 4.57
N GLY A 55 -3.78 10.60 5.21
CA GLY A 55 -5.06 10.16 4.67
C GLY A 55 -5.68 11.25 3.81
N HIS A 56 -6.20 10.84 2.66
CA HIS A 56 -7.01 11.65 1.79
C HIS A 56 -8.48 11.49 2.18
N PHE A 57 -9.10 12.60 2.57
CA PHE A 57 -10.52 12.61 2.91
C PHE A 57 -11.37 12.55 1.64
N VAL A 58 -12.24 11.53 1.53
CA VAL A 58 -13.20 11.42 0.43
C VAL A 58 -14.59 11.86 0.89
N SER A 59 -15.05 11.30 2.02
CA SER A 59 -16.32 11.65 2.65
C SER A 59 -16.30 11.33 4.15
N ASP A 60 -17.37 11.67 4.87
CA ASP A 60 -17.52 11.29 6.29
C ASP A 60 -17.64 9.77 6.52
N SER A 61 -17.76 8.99 5.44
CA SER A 61 -17.83 7.52 5.44
C SER A 61 -16.70 6.84 4.67
N GLU A 62 -15.81 7.59 4.02
CA GLU A 62 -14.73 7.03 3.22
C GLU A 62 -13.46 7.89 3.26
N ILE A 63 -12.30 7.24 3.41
CA ILE A 63 -10.98 7.87 3.25
C ILE A 63 -10.07 6.96 2.43
N GLU A 64 -9.03 7.53 1.85
CA GLU A 64 -8.01 6.80 1.11
C GLU A 64 -6.62 7.04 1.67
N CYS A 65 -5.80 6.01 1.71
CA CYS A 65 -4.42 6.09 2.19
C CYS A 65 -3.49 5.42 1.19
N PHE A 66 -2.43 6.14 0.80
CA PHE A 66 -1.48 5.66 -0.20
C PHE A 66 -0.10 5.42 0.40
N HIS A 67 0.52 4.30 0.04
CA HIS A 67 1.86 3.93 0.47
C HIS A 67 2.66 3.36 -0.72
N THR A 68 3.82 3.94 -1.02
CA THR A 68 4.59 3.61 -2.24
C THR A 68 5.40 2.32 -2.15
N VAL A 69 5.93 1.97 -0.98
CA VAL A 69 6.82 0.81 -0.82
C VAL A 69 6.49 0.05 0.45
N LEU A 70 5.97 -1.16 0.32
CA LEU A 70 5.81 -2.09 1.44
C LEU A 70 6.61 -3.35 1.16
N ARG A 71 7.27 -3.89 2.18
CA ARG A 71 7.87 -5.22 2.08
C ARG A 71 6.73 -6.24 1.95
N PRO A 72 6.92 -7.34 1.22
CA PRO A 72 5.88 -8.37 1.15
C PRO A 72 5.53 -8.88 2.56
N GLY A 73 4.23 -8.96 2.84
CA GLY A 73 3.73 -9.28 4.18
C GLY A 73 2.30 -8.78 4.43
N ASN A 74 1.74 -9.14 5.59
CA ASN A 74 0.43 -8.68 6.02
C ASN A 74 0.57 -7.50 6.99
N TYR A 75 -0.15 -6.42 6.73
CA TYR A 75 -0.13 -5.18 7.49
C TYR A 75 -1.50 -4.90 8.11
N SER A 76 -1.53 -4.61 9.40
CA SER A 76 -2.70 -3.99 10.04
C SER A 76 -2.81 -2.53 9.61
N ILE A 77 -4.04 -2.06 9.44
CA ILE A 77 -4.33 -0.66 9.14
C ILE A 77 -5.05 -0.04 10.34
N GLU A 78 -4.62 1.14 10.74
CA GLU A 78 -5.27 1.94 11.77
C GLU A 78 -5.46 3.37 11.25
N VAL A 79 -6.53 4.04 11.66
CA VAL A 79 -6.89 5.37 11.18
C VAL A 79 -6.97 6.34 12.34
N SER A 80 -6.45 7.55 12.14
CA SER A 80 -6.58 8.67 13.06
C SER A 80 -7.09 9.91 12.35
N VAL A 81 -7.92 10.70 13.03
CA VAL A 81 -8.39 12.02 12.56
C VAL A 81 -7.70 13.19 13.29
N ASN A 82 -6.85 12.90 14.27
CA ASN A 82 -6.16 13.88 15.13
C ASN A 82 -4.66 13.59 15.29
N GLY A 83 -4.13 12.65 14.50
CA GLY A 83 -2.73 12.22 14.54
C GLY A 83 -2.29 11.48 15.81
N GLN A 84 -3.18 11.28 16.79
CA GLN A 84 -2.83 10.73 18.11
C GLN A 84 -3.62 9.46 18.42
N ASP A 85 -4.95 9.50 18.25
CA ASP A 85 -5.84 8.39 18.53
C ASP A 85 -6.05 7.58 17.26
N PHE A 86 -5.59 6.33 17.27
CA PHE A 86 -5.68 5.41 16.14
C PHE A 86 -6.69 4.31 16.42
N VAL A 87 -7.60 4.10 15.47
CA VAL A 87 -8.60 3.02 15.51
C VAL A 87 -8.22 1.97 14.49
N LYS A 88 -8.10 0.73 14.97
CA LYS A 88 -7.76 -0.42 14.13
C LYS A 88 -8.93 -0.81 13.23
N ALA A 89 -8.65 -0.95 11.94
CA ALA A 89 -9.59 -1.41 10.96
C ALA A 89 -9.79 -2.95 11.06
N PRO A 90 -11.00 -3.46 10.78
CA PRO A 90 -11.21 -4.89 10.61
C PRO A 90 -10.58 -5.34 9.28
N GLY A 91 -9.62 -6.26 9.37
CA GLY A 91 -8.89 -6.79 8.21
C GLY A 91 -7.41 -6.39 8.16
N SER A 92 -6.79 -6.64 7.02
CA SER A 92 -5.36 -6.38 6.79
C SER A 92 -5.07 -6.13 5.31
N LEU A 93 -4.07 -5.30 5.04
CA LEU A 93 -3.46 -5.15 3.72
C LEU A 93 -2.43 -6.27 3.50
N ARG A 94 -2.54 -7.02 2.40
CA ARG A 94 -1.51 -7.97 1.98
C ARG A 94 -0.64 -7.33 0.91
N ALA A 95 0.58 -6.95 1.28
CA ALA A 95 1.59 -6.49 0.35
C ALA A 95 2.25 -7.68 -0.35
N VAL A 96 2.38 -7.59 -1.66
CA VAL A 96 2.96 -8.63 -2.53
C VAL A 96 4.10 -8.01 -3.34
N VAL A 97 5.12 -8.81 -3.68
CA VAL A 97 6.12 -8.33 -4.64
C VAL A 97 5.42 -8.16 -5.98
N ASP A 98 5.41 -6.94 -6.51
CA ASP A 98 4.97 -6.74 -7.87
C ASP A 98 6.03 -7.31 -8.81
N SER A 99 5.79 -8.53 -9.30
CA SER A 99 6.67 -9.25 -10.22
C SER A 99 6.46 -8.85 -11.68
N HIS A 100 5.59 -7.87 -11.96
CA HIS A 100 5.20 -7.51 -13.32
C HIS A 100 6.14 -6.47 -13.96
N ASN A 101 7.42 -6.82 -14.14
CA ASN A 101 8.15 -6.53 -15.39
C ASN A 101 9.58 -7.14 -15.38
N PRO A 102 9.79 -8.44 -15.72
CA PRO A 102 11.13 -8.85 -16.10
C PRO A 102 11.48 -8.14 -17.41
N MET A 103 12.37 -7.15 -17.35
CA MET A 103 12.91 -6.51 -18.54
C MET A 103 13.82 -7.53 -19.23
N VAL A 104 13.36 -8.14 -20.32
CA VAL A 104 14.14 -9.10 -21.12
C VAL A 104 15.15 -8.32 -21.95
N VAL A 105 16.45 -8.48 -21.66
CA VAL A 105 17.52 -7.85 -22.44
C VAL A 105 18.45 -8.92 -23.05
N PRO A 106 18.65 -8.91 -24.38
CA PRO A 106 17.98 -8.05 -25.38
C PRO A 106 16.57 -8.56 -25.70
N SER A 107 15.63 -7.65 -26.02
CA SER A 107 14.29 -7.98 -26.51
C SER A 107 14.26 -8.41 -27.98
N VAL A 108 15.44 -8.63 -28.59
CA VAL A 108 15.62 -9.05 -29.98
C VAL A 108 16.83 -9.99 -30.08
N GLY A 109 16.65 -11.16 -30.69
CA GLY A 109 17.71 -12.15 -30.95
C GLY A 109 17.74 -12.57 -32.43
N ALA A 110 18.88 -13.04 -32.91
CA ALA A 110 19.07 -13.39 -34.32
C ALA A 110 18.26 -14.64 -34.72
N SER A 111 17.63 -14.62 -35.91
CA SER A 111 16.80 -15.73 -36.45
C SER A 111 17.53 -17.06 -36.65
N ARG A 112 18.86 -17.10 -36.46
CA ARG A 112 19.70 -18.29 -36.58
C ARG A 112 20.01 -18.98 -35.24
N GLY A 113 19.49 -18.47 -34.11
CA GLY A 113 19.77 -18.99 -32.77
C GLY A 113 21.16 -18.60 -32.25
N GLY A 114 21.36 -18.68 -30.93
CA GLY A 114 22.64 -18.41 -30.26
C GLY A 114 22.73 -17.11 -29.44
N THR A 115 21.64 -16.34 -29.30
CA THR A 115 21.61 -15.17 -28.40
C THR A 115 21.36 -15.63 -26.97
N VAL A 116 22.37 -15.45 -26.09
CA VAL A 116 22.22 -15.59 -24.64
C VAL A 116 21.47 -14.37 -24.13
N VAL A 117 20.31 -14.58 -23.52
CA VAL A 117 19.48 -13.52 -22.93
C VAL A 117 19.65 -13.59 -21.42
N HIS A 118 20.01 -12.48 -20.78
CA HIS A 118 20.06 -12.39 -19.33
C HIS A 118 18.72 -11.87 -18.80
N VAL A 119 17.98 -12.74 -18.12
CA VAL A 119 16.78 -12.34 -17.37
C VAL A 119 17.26 -11.93 -15.99
N GLN A 120 17.35 -10.62 -15.74
CA GLN A 120 17.69 -10.12 -14.41
C GLN A 120 16.39 -9.94 -13.62
N LEU A 121 16.04 -10.93 -12.80
CA LEU A 121 15.00 -10.81 -11.79
C LEU A 121 15.61 -10.21 -10.53
N LEU A 122 15.03 -9.12 -10.04
CA LEU A 122 15.33 -8.58 -8.72
C LEU A 122 14.53 -9.35 -7.67
N THR A 123 14.86 -10.63 -7.48
CA THR A 123 14.33 -11.44 -6.37
C THR A 123 15.48 -12.19 -5.71
N GLU A 124 15.63 -12.02 -4.40
CA GLU A 124 16.72 -12.57 -3.59
C GLU A 124 16.67 -14.10 -3.37
N ASP A 125 15.80 -14.85 -4.04
CA ASP A 125 15.82 -16.31 -3.89
C ASP A 125 15.10 -16.97 -5.06
N SER A 126 15.85 -17.40 -6.09
CA SER A 126 15.71 -18.68 -6.81
C SER A 126 16.61 -18.70 -8.05
N ASP A 127 17.68 -19.49 -7.99
CA ASP A 127 18.39 -19.97 -9.18
C ASP A 127 17.38 -20.68 -10.10
N PHE A 128 17.25 -20.19 -11.34
CA PHE A 128 16.55 -20.90 -12.40
C PHE A 128 17.54 -21.25 -13.51
N GLU A 129 17.92 -22.52 -13.60
CA GLU A 129 18.58 -23.05 -14.78
C GLU A 129 17.54 -23.26 -15.88
N VAL A 130 17.67 -22.50 -16.98
CA VAL A 130 16.89 -22.72 -18.20
C VAL A 130 17.72 -23.57 -19.15
N LEU A 131 17.40 -24.86 -19.23
CA LEU A 131 17.92 -25.76 -20.27
C LEU A 131 16.97 -25.76 -21.47
N PHE A 132 17.42 -25.26 -22.62
CA PHE A 132 16.75 -25.54 -23.89
C PHE A 132 17.29 -26.86 -24.45
N GLY A 133 16.35 -27.72 -24.85
CA GLY A 133 16.51 -29.15 -25.11
C GLY A 133 17.63 -29.58 -26.06
N GLY A 134 18.04 -30.83 -25.81
CA GLY A 134 19.10 -31.55 -26.50
C GLY A 134 18.74 -31.99 -27.93
N LYS A 135 19.76 -32.57 -28.57
CA LYS A 135 19.64 -33.24 -29.85
C LYS A 135 19.55 -34.74 -29.63
#